data_AF-A0A1C3H325-F1
#
_entry.id   AF-A0A1C3H325-F1
#
_cell.length_a   1.000
_cell.length_b   1.000
_cell.length_c   1.000
_cell.angle_alpha   90.00
_cell.angle_beta   90.00
_cell.angle_gamma   90.00
#
_symmetry.space_group_name_H-M   'P 1'
#
loop_
_entity.id
_entity.type
_entity.pdbx_description
1 polymer ?
#
loop_
_entity_poly.entity_id
_entity_poly.type
_entity_poly.pdbx_seq_one_letter_code
_entity_poly.pdbx_strand_id
1 'polypeptide(L)'
;MARKTLIVLALTLAATANAAPLPLANDIPAGKDGVMTYIGKESKTTAPLALTLDPEGGETVATIPQGGKATVLLHDGKGHTLVTNHFGLTGWAQPASSAENNDDFPALEKSELREKGGDPIFSLHYLPALGKTMHGTYNKNDEGQPVPYDPKAEDSDLTYDHLLDTALKAGGETYHVYCSTGMSDDYGCNFLSEGSSLDNSAGLGGQDFYIPGNGYVYTDYDDSGSSLYRKRQKWAFDGKDVKEVAQPYYYLGIKSTYHGDDNDSTGKLDKKATLALTDASGQKVATLKAGDKITLVLADARYDCPADDRTGSEDYPICQEARVLVKTADGTLGWITTSYNYRTKDRSPRIDGLHPLAG
;
A
#
# COMPACT_ATOMS: atom_id res chain seq x y z
N MET A 1 -26.80 70.12 -17.48
CA MET A 1 -26.56 68.71 -17.88
C MET A 1 -26.19 67.93 -16.63
N ALA A 2 -27.09 67.10 -16.10
CA ALA A 2 -26.82 66.23 -14.95
C ALA A 2 -26.56 64.81 -15.47
N ARG A 3 -25.34 64.30 -15.28
CA ARG A 3 -24.94 62.95 -15.70
C ARG A 3 -25.27 61.99 -14.56
N LYS A 4 -26.25 61.10 -14.77
CA LYS A 4 -26.56 59.98 -13.88
C LYS A 4 -25.47 58.91 -14.01
N THR A 5 -24.80 58.62 -12.92
CA THR A 5 -23.87 57.48 -12.82
C THR A 5 -24.69 56.22 -12.54
N LEU A 6 -24.71 55.27 -13.48
CA LEU A 6 -25.21 53.92 -13.24
C LEU A 6 -24.13 53.12 -12.47
N ILE A 7 -24.47 52.66 -11.28
CA ILE A 7 -23.70 51.66 -10.55
C ILE A 7 -24.24 50.29 -10.99
N VAL A 8 -23.41 49.53 -11.71
CA VAL A 8 -23.70 48.12 -12.04
C VAL A 8 -23.19 47.28 -10.87
N LEU A 9 -24.13 46.69 -10.12
CA LEU A 9 -23.84 45.71 -9.07
C LEU A 9 -23.58 44.36 -9.74
N ALA A 10 -22.32 43.93 -9.82
CA ALA A 10 -21.97 42.59 -10.27
C ALA A 10 -22.27 41.60 -9.14
N LEU A 11 -23.34 40.82 -9.26
CA LEU A 11 -23.56 39.64 -8.43
C LEU A 11 -22.59 38.55 -8.87
N THR A 12 -21.58 38.26 -8.04
CA THR A 12 -20.80 37.02 -8.13
C THR A 12 -21.68 35.87 -7.63
N LEU A 13 -22.25 35.08 -8.55
CA LEU A 13 -22.73 33.75 -8.19
C LEU A 13 -21.50 32.91 -7.82
N ALA A 14 -21.42 32.49 -6.55
CA ALA A 14 -20.53 31.41 -6.16
C ALA A 14 -21.02 30.15 -6.87
N ALA A 15 -20.35 29.74 -7.94
CA ALA A 15 -20.55 28.43 -8.53
C ALA A 15 -20.10 27.41 -7.48
N THR A 16 -21.04 26.67 -6.89
CA THR A 16 -20.71 25.39 -6.26
C THR A 16 -20.22 24.49 -7.39
N ALA A 17 -18.91 24.33 -7.52
CA ALA A 17 -18.32 23.42 -8.48
C ALA A 17 -18.76 22.01 -8.10
N ASN A 18 -19.83 21.51 -8.72
CA ASN A 18 -20.15 20.11 -8.64
C ASN A 18 -19.01 19.36 -9.34
N ALA A 19 -18.35 18.46 -8.62
CA ALA A 19 -17.31 17.60 -9.19
C ALA A 19 -17.86 16.93 -10.46
N ALA A 20 -17.05 16.90 -11.52
CA ALA A 20 -17.42 16.24 -12.76
C ALA A 20 -17.79 14.78 -12.48
N PRO A 21 -18.81 14.22 -13.14
CA PRO A 21 -19.21 12.84 -12.91
C PRO A 21 -18.03 11.90 -13.20
N LEU A 22 -17.78 10.97 -12.28
CA LEU A 22 -16.70 10.00 -12.43
C LEU A 22 -17.03 9.03 -13.58
N PRO A 23 -16.04 8.65 -14.40
CA PRO A 23 -16.23 7.72 -15.51
C PRO A 23 -16.36 6.27 -15.01
N LEU A 24 -17.44 5.95 -14.30
CA LEU A 24 -17.75 4.62 -13.76
C LEU A 24 -19.05 4.08 -14.40
N ALA A 25 -19.06 2.78 -14.71
CA ALA A 25 -20.17 2.15 -15.43
C ALA A 25 -21.40 1.87 -14.55
N ASN A 26 -21.23 1.84 -13.23
CA ASN A 26 -22.30 1.56 -12.29
C ASN A 26 -22.80 2.86 -11.66
N ASP A 27 -24.11 2.95 -11.43
CA ASP A 27 -24.66 3.96 -10.52
C ASP A 27 -24.07 3.73 -9.12
N ILE A 28 -23.19 4.63 -8.72
CA ILE A 28 -22.59 4.66 -7.39
C ILE A 28 -23.55 5.44 -6.49
N PRO A 29 -24.05 4.84 -5.40
CA PRO A 29 -24.89 5.57 -4.45
C PRO A 29 -24.17 6.84 -4.00
N ALA A 30 -24.85 7.98 -4.08
CA ALA A 30 -24.35 9.19 -3.44
C ALA A 30 -24.17 8.90 -1.94
N GLY A 31 -23.04 9.30 -1.37
CA GLY A 31 -22.87 9.26 0.08
C GLY A 31 -23.89 10.17 0.76
N LYS A 32 -24.09 10.00 2.06
CA LYS A 32 -24.90 10.94 2.84
C LYS A 32 -24.11 12.23 3.01
N ASP A 33 -24.74 13.38 2.76
CA ASP A 33 -24.10 14.69 2.90
C ASP A 33 -23.44 14.86 4.28
N GLY A 34 -22.18 15.26 4.28
CA GLY A 34 -21.39 15.46 5.50
C GLY A 34 -21.01 14.19 6.26
N VAL A 35 -21.33 12.99 5.75
CA VAL A 35 -21.05 11.72 6.44
C VAL A 35 -20.23 10.79 5.54
N MET A 36 -19.04 10.44 6.01
CA MET A 36 -18.22 9.41 5.38
C MET A 36 -18.99 8.09 5.32
N THR A 37 -19.18 7.57 4.12
CA THR A 37 -20.03 6.40 3.85
C THR A 37 -19.24 5.31 3.15
N TYR A 38 -19.31 4.09 3.67
CA TYR A 38 -18.75 2.91 3.01
C TYR A 38 -19.65 2.44 1.87
N ILE A 39 -19.07 2.26 0.69
CA ILE A 39 -19.75 1.80 -0.52
C ILE A 39 -19.40 0.34 -0.79
N GLY A 40 -18.11 0.02 -0.93
CA GLY A 40 -17.61 -1.34 -1.18
C GLY A 40 -18.18 -1.98 -2.45
N LYS A 41 -18.36 -1.21 -3.53
CA LYS A 41 -19.01 -1.67 -4.76
C LYS A 41 -18.01 -1.73 -5.91
N GLU A 42 -17.90 -2.90 -6.54
CA GLU A 42 -17.12 -3.08 -7.76
C GLU A 42 -17.77 -2.34 -8.94
N SER A 43 -16.94 -1.87 -9.86
CA SER A 43 -17.33 -1.22 -11.11
C SER A 43 -16.26 -1.39 -12.18
N LYS A 44 -16.53 -0.84 -13.35
CA LYS A 44 -15.57 -0.68 -14.44
C LYS A 44 -15.56 0.76 -14.87
N THR A 45 -14.40 1.23 -15.31
CA THR A 45 -14.27 2.57 -15.86
C THR A 45 -14.87 2.66 -17.26
N THR A 46 -15.54 3.77 -17.58
CA THR A 46 -16.08 4.05 -18.93
C THR A 46 -15.16 4.95 -19.76
N ALA A 47 -14.19 5.60 -19.11
CA ALA A 47 -13.08 6.38 -19.66
C ALA A 47 -11.91 6.31 -18.65
N PRO A 48 -10.68 6.74 -19.00
CA PRO A 48 -9.56 6.76 -18.06
C PRO A 48 -9.90 7.45 -16.73
N LEU A 49 -9.46 6.86 -15.64
CA LEU A 49 -9.65 7.36 -14.28
C LEU A 49 -8.29 7.48 -13.57
N ALA A 50 -8.00 8.64 -13.01
CA ALA A 50 -6.85 8.84 -12.13
C ALA A 50 -7.27 8.68 -10.67
N LEU A 51 -6.40 8.08 -9.87
CA LEU A 51 -6.49 8.04 -8.42
C LEU A 51 -5.43 9.00 -7.86
N THR A 52 -5.85 10.05 -7.17
CA THR A 52 -4.96 11.10 -6.64
C THR A 52 -4.76 10.99 -5.14
N LEU A 53 -3.66 11.57 -4.65
CA LEU A 53 -3.30 11.56 -3.24
C LEU A 53 -4.33 12.32 -2.38
N ASP A 54 -4.81 13.47 -2.85
CA ASP A 54 -5.79 14.29 -2.13
C ASP A 54 -7.14 14.36 -2.86
N PRO A 55 -8.24 14.62 -2.11
CA PRO A 55 -9.60 14.69 -2.68
C PRO A 55 -9.73 15.69 -3.83
N GLU A 56 -9.04 16.83 -3.71
CA GLU A 56 -9.08 17.93 -4.68
C GLU A 56 -8.13 17.73 -5.88
N GLY A 57 -7.45 16.58 -5.96
CA GLY A 57 -6.37 16.32 -6.93
C GLY A 57 -4.99 16.35 -6.27
N GLY A 58 -3.92 16.30 -7.06
CA GLY A 58 -2.54 16.23 -6.55
C GLY A 58 -1.72 15.18 -7.29
N GLU A 59 -0.71 14.62 -6.63
CA GLU A 59 0.10 13.53 -7.19
C GLU A 59 -0.80 12.34 -7.57
N THR A 60 -0.56 11.79 -8.77
CA THR A 60 -1.26 10.60 -9.26
C THR A 60 -0.67 9.37 -8.60
N VAL A 61 -1.49 8.67 -7.83
CA VAL A 61 -1.16 7.37 -7.23
C VAL A 61 -1.21 6.27 -8.28
N ALA A 62 -2.33 6.21 -9.00
CA ALA A 62 -2.58 5.18 -10.00
C ALA A 62 -3.50 5.71 -11.11
N THR A 63 -3.44 5.08 -12.27
CA THR A 63 -4.33 5.31 -13.40
C THR A 63 -5.00 4.00 -13.82
N ILE A 64 -6.31 4.04 -14.03
CA ILE A 64 -7.11 2.91 -14.49
C ILE A 64 -7.55 3.22 -15.94
N PRO A 65 -7.23 2.36 -16.93
CA PRO A 65 -7.63 2.58 -18.32
C PRO A 65 -9.14 2.39 -18.48
N GLN A 66 -9.72 2.80 -19.61
CA GLN A 66 -11.10 2.48 -19.94
C GLN A 66 -11.35 0.97 -19.91
N GLY A 67 -12.43 0.54 -19.27
CA GLY A 67 -12.79 -0.87 -19.08
C GLY A 67 -12.07 -1.55 -17.93
N GLY A 68 -11.08 -0.90 -17.31
CA GLY A 68 -10.36 -1.38 -16.14
C GLY A 68 -11.25 -1.53 -14.92
N LYS A 69 -10.88 -2.45 -14.03
CA LYS A 69 -11.63 -2.74 -12.81
C LYS A 69 -11.33 -1.71 -11.73
N ALA A 70 -12.39 -1.28 -11.04
CA ALA A 70 -12.30 -0.34 -9.93
C ALA A 70 -13.28 -0.76 -8.82
N THR A 71 -12.89 -0.62 -7.57
CA THR A 71 -13.79 -0.79 -6.43
C THR A 71 -13.98 0.55 -5.75
N VAL A 72 -15.22 1.02 -5.69
CA VAL A 72 -15.58 2.23 -4.95
C VAL A 72 -15.65 1.90 -3.47
N LEU A 73 -14.74 2.47 -2.68
CA LEU A 73 -14.57 2.17 -1.27
C LEU A 73 -15.42 3.09 -0.41
N LEU A 74 -15.21 4.41 -0.52
CA LEU A 74 -15.80 5.42 0.35
C LEU A 74 -16.31 6.61 -0.45
N HIS A 75 -17.34 7.27 0.09
CA HIS A 75 -17.69 8.65 -0.25
C HIS A 75 -17.45 9.52 0.99
N ASP A 76 -16.77 10.65 0.86
CA ASP A 76 -16.36 11.49 2.00
C ASP A 76 -17.48 12.40 2.55
N GLY A 77 -18.62 12.46 1.85
CA GLY A 77 -19.74 13.33 2.19
C GLY A 77 -19.58 14.77 1.72
N LYS A 78 -18.48 15.08 1.02
CA LYS A 78 -18.19 16.37 0.37
C LYS A 78 -18.18 16.28 -1.16
N GLY A 79 -18.44 15.09 -1.70
CA GLY A 79 -18.52 14.84 -3.14
C GLY A 79 -17.33 14.07 -3.70
N HIS A 80 -16.37 13.68 -2.87
CA HIS A 80 -15.20 12.91 -3.30
C HIS A 80 -15.39 11.43 -3.06
N THR A 81 -14.88 10.64 -3.99
CA THR A 81 -14.98 9.18 -3.96
C THR A 81 -13.58 8.59 -3.87
N LEU A 82 -13.34 7.77 -2.84
CA LEU A 82 -12.13 6.98 -2.72
C LEU A 82 -12.33 5.65 -3.45
N VAL A 83 -11.39 5.32 -4.33
CA VAL A 83 -11.44 4.12 -5.19
C VAL A 83 -10.15 3.33 -5.01
N THR A 84 -10.24 2.02 -5.22
CA THR A 84 -9.07 1.17 -5.42
C THR A 84 -9.06 0.53 -6.80
N ASN A 85 -7.88 0.39 -7.41
CA ASN A 85 -7.69 -0.32 -8.67
C ASN A 85 -7.68 -1.84 -8.46
N HIS A 86 -7.47 -2.60 -9.54
CA HIS A 86 -7.43 -4.06 -9.48
C HIS A 86 -6.30 -4.63 -8.60
N PHE A 87 -5.17 -3.91 -8.51
CA PHE A 87 -4.03 -4.30 -7.67
C PHE A 87 -4.29 -4.04 -6.19
N GLY A 88 -5.08 -3.01 -5.85
CA GLY A 88 -5.35 -2.63 -4.47
C GLY A 88 -4.74 -1.28 -4.07
N LEU A 89 -4.15 -0.53 -4.99
CA LEU A 89 -3.74 0.87 -4.73
C LEU A 89 -4.98 1.72 -4.51
N THR A 90 -4.94 2.66 -3.57
CA THR A 90 -6.08 3.54 -3.29
C THR A 90 -5.79 4.99 -3.64
N GLY A 91 -6.82 5.73 -4.03
CA GLY A 91 -6.75 7.17 -4.18
C GLY A 91 -8.10 7.79 -4.46
N TRP A 92 -8.13 9.12 -4.46
CA TRP A 92 -9.33 9.90 -4.73
C TRP A 92 -9.56 9.94 -6.24
N ALA A 93 -10.74 9.52 -6.67
CA ALA A 93 -11.06 9.33 -8.07
C ALA A 93 -11.24 10.67 -8.78
N GLN A 94 -10.56 10.83 -9.91
CA GLN A 94 -10.63 11.99 -10.80
C GLN A 94 -10.72 11.53 -12.26
N PRO A 95 -11.50 12.20 -13.13
CA PRO A 95 -11.45 11.93 -14.57
C PRO A 95 -10.02 12.16 -15.10
N ALA A 96 -9.52 11.26 -15.95
CA ALA A 96 -8.22 11.40 -16.59
C ALA A 96 -8.36 11.58 -18.11
N SER A 97 -7.44 12.34 -18.70
CA SER A 97 -7.36 12.53 -20.15
C SER A 97 -6.56 11.44 -20.88
N SER A 98 -5.80 10.63 -20.14
CA SER A 98 -4.94 9.57 -20.68
C SER A 98 -4.86 8.40 -19.69
N ALA A 99 -4.51 7.22 -20.21
CA ALA A 99 -4.18 6.01 -19.46
C ALA A 99 -2.80 5.45 -19.84
N GLU A 100 -1.89 6.31 -20.28
CA GLU A 100 -0.50 5.95 -20.50
C GLU A 100 0.11 5.43 -19.20
N ASN A 101 0.89 4.33 -19.29
CA ASN A 101 1.52 3.67 -18.14
C ASN A 101 0.54 3.31 -17.01
N ASN A 102 -0.68 2.93 -17.37
CA ASN A 102 -1.70 2.58 -16.40
C ASN A 102 -1.32 1.39 -15.51
N ASP A 103 -2.06 1.28 -14.42
CA ASP A 103 -1.91 0.27 -13.38
C ASP A 103 -2.95 -0.85 -13.56
N ASP A 104 -3.30 -1.20 -14.81
CA ASP A 104 -4.04 -2.43 -15.17
C ASP A 104 -3.04 -3.38 -15.83
N PHE A 105 -2.63 -4.42 -15.09
CA PHE A 105 -1.49 -5.22 -15.51
C PHE A 105 -1.86 -6.07 -16.74
N PRO A 106 -0.98 -6.18 -17.74
CA PRO A 106 -1.12 -7.20 -18.77
C PRO A 106 -0.96 -8.60 -18.15
N ALA A 107 -1.13 -9.65 -18.96
CA ALA A 107 -0.77 -10.99 -18.51
C ALA A 107 0.74 -11.05 -18.19
N LEU A 108 1.07 -11.43 -16.96
CA LEU A 108 2.45 -11.56 -16.48
C LEU A 108 2.82 -13.04 -16.37
N GLU A 109 4.06 -13.38 -16.72
CA GLU A 109 4.68 -14.66 -16.34
C GLU A 109 5.28 -14.57 -14.94
N LYS A 110 5.73 -15.70 -14.41
CA LYS A 110 6.33 -15.78 -13.08
C LYS A 110 7.71 -16.39 -13.11
N SER A 111 8.63 -15.78 -12.37
CA SER A 111 9.86 -16.41 -11.88
C SER A 111 9.71 -16.61 -10.39
N GLU A 112 9.91 -17.84 -9.90
CA GLU A 112 9.66 -18.18 -8.50
C GLU A 112 10.87 -18.91 -7.91
N LEU A 113 11.21 -18.56 -6.67
CA LEU A 113 12.08 -19.39 -5.83
C LEU A 113 11.18 -20.23 -4.92
N ARG A 114 11.40 -21.54 -4.89
CA ARG A 114 10.57 -22.49 -4.14
C ARG A 114 11.43 -23.51 -3.42
N GLU A 115 11.07 -23.80 -2.18
CA GLU A 115 11.46 -25.07 -1.58
C GLU A 115 10.65 -26.22 -2.19
N LYS A 116 11.23 -27.42 -2.18
CA LYS A 116 10.59 -28.60 -2.78
C LYS A 116 9.28 -28.94 -2.06
N GLY A 117 8.16 -28.71 -2.72
CA GLY A 117 6.82 -29.04 -2.20
C GLY A 117 6.23 -27.98 -1.26
N GLY A 118 6.86 -26.81 -1.15
CA GLY A 118 6.37 -25.67 -0.38
C GLY A 118 5.78 -24.55 -1.25
N ASP A 119 5.28 -23.53 -0.56
CA ASP A 119 4.90 -22.24 -1.16
C ASP A 119 6.15 -21.52 -1.68
N PRO A 120 6.00 -20.63 -2.68
CA PRO A 120 7.15 -19.86 -3.17
C PRO A 120 7.66 -18.92 -2.09
N ILE A 121 8.98 -18.92 -1.92
CA ILE A 121 9.72 -17.96 -1.09
C ILE A 121 9.65 -16.58 -1.73
N PHE A 122 9.83 -16.54 -3.06
CA PHE A 122 9.68 -15.33 -3.88
C PHE A 122 8.82 -15.62 -5.10
N SER A 123 7.98 -14.67 -5.46
CA SER A 123 7.23 -14.65 -6.73
C SER A 123 7.46 -13.33 -7.46
N LEU A 124 8.21 -13.37 -8.56
CA LEU A 124 8.43 -12.22 -9.43
C LEU A 124 7.54 -12.37 -10.65
N HIS A 125 6.50 -11.54 -10.73
CA HIS A 125 5.58 -11.46 -11.85
C HIS A 125 6.10 -10.43 -12.86
N TYR A 126 6.40 -10.84 -14.08
CA TYR A 126 7.04 -9.95 -15.07
C TYR A 126 6.36 -10.00 -16.43
N LEU A 127 6.49 -8.91 -17.19
CA LEU A 127 6.06 -8.86 -18.59
C LEU A 127 7.04 -9.67 -19.46
N PRO A 128 6.62 -10.78 -20.10
CA PRO A 128 7.54 -11.68 -20.81
C PRO A 128 8.31 -11.04 -21.97
N ALA A 129 7.71 -10.01 -22.57
CA ALA A 129 8.36 -9.26 -23.65
C ALA A 129 9.57 -8.44 -23.18
N LEU A 130 9.72 -8.22 -21.88
CA LEU A 130 10.78 -7.39 -21.28
C LEU A 130 11.72 -8.15 -20.35
N GLY A 131 11.42 -9.41 -20.03
CA GLY A 131 12.16 -10.16 -19.03
C GLY A 131 12.40 -11.62 -19.36
N LYS A 132 13.34 -12.22 -18.65
CA LYS A 132 13.76 -13.61 -18.79
C LYS A 132 14.13 -14.19 -17.43
N THR A 133 13.61 -15.37 -17.12
CA THR A 133 13.93 -16.06 -15.87
C THR A 133 15.40 -16.45 -15.80
N MET A 134 15.94 -16.36 -14.60
CA MET A 134 17.31 -16.74 -14.26
C MET A 134 17.27 -17.74 -13.11
N HIS A 135 18.30 -18.58 -13.04
CA HIS A 135 18.44 -19.62 -12.03
C HIS A 135 19.90 -19.76 -11.65
N GLY A 136 20.34 -18.96 -10.68
CA GLY A 136 21.68 -19.04 -10.13
C GLY A 136 21.72 -18.49 -8.71
N THR A 137 22.52 -19.11 -7.86
CA THR A 137 22.73 -18.68 -6.48
C THR A 137 24.13 -18.07 -6.36
N TYR A 138 24.21 -16.94 -5.68
CA TYR A 138 25.38 -16.09 -5.59
C TYR A 138 25.66 -15.73 -4.14
N ASN A 139 26.93 -15.50 -3.82
CA ASN A 139 27.36 -14.74 -2.66
C ASN A 139 27.73 -13.32 -3.08
N LYS A 140 27.98 -12.47 -2.09
CA LYS A 140 28.54 -11.14 -2.26
C LYS A 140 30.02 -11.16 -1.92
N ASN A 141 30.87 -10.55 -2.74
CA ASN A 141 32.28 -10.34 -2.40
C ASN A 141 32.51 -9.02 -1.63
N ASP A 142 33.76 -8.71 -1.27
CA ASP A 142 34.11 -7.50 -0.51
C ASP A 142 33.74 -6.19 -1.22
N GLU A 143 33.65 -6.17 -2.55
CA GLU A 143 33.22 -5.00 -3.34
C GLU A 143 31.70 -4.95 -3.59
N GLY A 144 30.94 -5.86 -3.00
CA GLY A 144 29.49 -5.93 -3.17
C GLY A 144 29.04 -6.63 -4.44
N GLN A 145 29.94 -7.19 -5.24
CA GLN A 145 29.63 -7.84 -6.51
C GLN A 145 29.07 -9.25 -6.29
N PRO A 146 28.07 -9.68 -7.09
CA PRO A 146 27.59 -11.05 -7.06
C PRO A 146 28.67 -11.99 -7.63
N VAL A 147 29.12 -12.95 -6.83
CA VAL A 147 30.02 -14.03 -7.23
C VAL A 147 29.30 -15.38 -7.10
N PRO A 148 29.52 -16.36 -7.99
CA PRO A 148 28.84 -17.65 -7.90
C PRO A 148 29.00 -18.28 -6.51
N TYR A 149 27.92 -18.82 -5.96
CA TYR A 149 27.94 -19.43 -4.64
C TYR A 149 28.95 -20.58 -4.56
N ASP A 150 29.84 -20.53 -3.56
CA ASP A 150 30.74 -21.62 -3.21
C ASP A 150 30.43 -22.12 -1.78
N PRO A 151 29.89 -23.34 -1.61
CA PRO A 151 29.57 -23.88 -0.29
C PRO A 151 30.80 -24.10 0.61
N LYS A 152 32.01 -23.95 0.09
CA LYS A 152 33.27 -24.08 0.83
C LYS A 152 33.91 -22.74 1.21
N ALA A 153 33.35 -21.61 0.78
CA ALA A 153 33.84 -20.30 1.17
C ALA A 153 33.57 -20.07 2.67
N GLU A 154 34.59 -19.65 3.42
CA GLU A 154 34.50 -19.49 4.88
C GLU A 154 33.66 -18.27 5.32
N ASP A 155 33.36 -17.32 4.42
CA ASP A 155 32.73 -16.01 4.71
C ASP A 155 31.43 -15.74 3.87
N SER A 156 30.59 -16.75 3.68
CA SER A 156 29.32 -16.63 2.93
C SER A 156 28.17 -16.19 3.86
N ASP A 157 28.15 -14.93 4.29
CA ASP A 157 27.15 -14.45 5.28
C ASP A 157 25.70 -14.43 4.75
N LEU A 158 25.49 -14.20 3.45
CA LEU A 158 24.17 -14.20 2.80
C LEU A 158 24.22 -14.79 1.39
N THR A 159 23.15 -15.46 1.00
CA THR A 159 22.93 -15.98 -0.36
C THR A 159 21.91 -15.13 -1.11
N TYR A 160 22.16 -14.93 -2.40
CA TYR A 160 21.32 -14.18 -3.32
C TYR A 160 20.96 -15.05 -4.52
N ASP A 161 19.67 -15.24 -4.76
CA ASP A 161 19.17 -15.95 -5.93
C ASP A 161 18.88 -14.97 -7.07
N HIS A 162 19.57 -15.15 -8.19
CA HIS A 162 19.31 -14.40 -9.42
C HIS A 162 18.10 -15.00 -10.12
N LEU A 163 16.95 -14.34 -9.98
CA LEU A 163 15.67 -14.90 -10.41
C LEU A 163 15.17 -14.33 -11.74
N LEU A 164 15.56 -13.11 -12.09
CA LEU A 164 15.00 -12.41 -13.25
C LEU A 164 15.99 -11.39 -13.81
N ASP A 165 16.14 -11.37 -15.13
CA ASP A 165 16.61 -10.20 -15.86
C ASP A 165 15.40 -9.52 -16.49
N THR A 166 15.19 -8.22 -16.28
CA THR A 166 14.03 -7.51 -16.85
C THR A 166 14.24 -6.02 -16.99
N ALA A 167 13.60 -5.40 -17.99
CA ALA A 167 13.41 -3.96 -18.04
C ALA A 167 12.07 -3.56 -17.39
N LEU A 168 12.03 -2.39 -16.73
CA LEU A 168 10.79 -1.89 -16.10
C LEU A 168 9.81 -1.30 -17.11
N LYS A 169 10.27 -0.93 -18.30
CA LYS A 169 9.47 -0.44 -19.43
C LYS A 169 10.16 -0.75 -20.76
N ALA A 170 9.40 -0.73 -21.86
CA ALA A 170 9.96 -0.91 -23.20
C ALA A 170 11.05 0.15 -23.50
N GLY A 171 12.21 -0.32 -23.97
CA GLY A 171 13.38 0.53 -24.25
C GLY A 171 14.08 1.10 -23.02
N GLY A 172 13.71 0.67 -21.81
CA GLY A 172 14.43 0.98 -20.58
C GLY A 172 15.69 0.14 -20.40
N GLU A 173 16.45 0.44 -19.35
CA GLU A 173 17.58 -0.39 -18.94
C GLU A 173 17.13 -1.75 -18.41
N THR A 174 18.02 -2.74 -18.51
CA THR A 174 17.81 -4.07 -17.94
C THR A 174 18.34 -4.09 -16.52
N TYR A 175 17.53 -4.58 -15.59
CA TYR A 175 17.91 -4.89 -14.22
C TYR A 175 18.14 -6.39 -14.07
N HIS A 176 19.20 -6.75 -13.36
CA HIS A 176 19.44 -8.08 -12.84
C HIS A 176 18.88 -8.16 -11.42
N VAL A 177 17.87 -9.01 -11.20
CA VAL A 177 17.10 -9.05 -9.94
C VAL A 177 17.58 -10.21 -9.08
N TYR A 178 18.21 -9.85 -7.95
CA TYR A 178 18.78 -10.78 -6.97
C TYR A 178 17.98 -10.72 -5.67
N CYS A 179 17.40 -11.84 -5.27
CA CYS A 179 16.57 -11.92 -4.07
C CYS A 179 17.26 -12.68 -2.95
N SER A 180 17.06 -12.25 -1.72
CA SER A 180 17.62 -12.89 -0.53
C SER A 180 16.58 -12.90 0.57
N THR A 181 16.53 -13.99 1.34
CA THR A 181 15.69 -14.10 2.54
C THR A 181 16.21 -13.23 3.69
N GLY A 182 17.37 -12.61 3.53
CA GLY A 182 17.99 -11.75 4.53
C GLY A 182 18.40 -12.51 5.80
N MET A 183 18.91 -11.76 6.77
CA MET A 183 18.97 -12.22 8.16
C MET A 183 17.59 -11.99 8.79
N SER A 184 17.17 -12.85 9.72
CA SER A 184 15.91 -12.68 10.48
C SER A 184 14.64 -12.54 9.62
N ASP A 185 14.57 -13.24 8.48
CA ASP A 185 13.40 -13.20 7.58
C ASP A 185 13.14 -11.83 6.92
N ASP A 186 14.18 -11.01 6.72
CA ASP A 186 14.14 -9.75 5.96
C ASP A 186 14.12 -10.02 4.43
N TYR A 187 13.03 -10.62 3.93
CA TYR A 187 12.87 -10.93 2.51
C TYR A 187 12.93 -9.68 1.63
N GLY A 188 13.75 -9.72 0.59
CA GLY A 188 13.78 -8.64 -0.40
C GLY A 188 14.54 -8.98 -1.67
N CYS A 189 14.41 -8.10 -2.66
CA CYS A 189 15.10 -8.20 -3.93
C CYS A 189 15.85 -6.90 -4.25
N ASN A 190 17.07 -7.05 -4.77
CA ASN A 190 17.91 -5.99 -5.27
C ASN A 190 17.83 -5.95 -6.80
N PHE A 191 17.57 -4.77 -7.35
CA PHE A 191 17.48 -4.50 -8.78
C PHE A 191 18.78 -3.84 -9.23
N LEU A 192 19.66 -4.62 -9.85
CA LEU A 192 20.99 -4.17 -10.28
C LEU A 192 20.95 -3.71 -11.74
N SER A 193 21.19 -2.42 -11.98
CA SER A 193 21.48 -1.89 -13.31
C SER A 193 22.90 -2.31 -13.77
N GLU A 194 23.20 -2.16 -15.06
CA GLU A 194 24.56 -2.42 -15.58
C GLU A 194 25.62 -1.59 -14.83
N GLY A 195 26.69 -2.26 -14.36
CA GLY A 195 27.78 -1.62 -13.61
C GLY A 195 27.48 -1.34 -12.12
N SER A 196 26.29 -1.72 -11.62
CA SER A 196 26.00 -1.66 -10.18
C SER A 196 26.50 -2.91 -9.43
N SER A 197 26.37 -2.89 -8.11
CA SER A 197 26.68 -3.97 -7.16
C SER A 197 25.53 -4.09 -6.16
N LEU A 198 25.51 -5.13 -5.34
CA LEU A 198 24.47 -5.32 -4.33
C LEU A 198 24.43 -4.16 -3.33
N ASP A 199 25.58 -3.57 -2.99
CA ASP A 199 25.70 -2.48 -2.00
C ASP A 199 25.25 -1.11 -2.52
N ASN A 200 25.08 -0.94 -3.83
CA ASN A 200 24.66 0.33 -4.43
C ASN A 200 23.48 0.18 -5.41
N SER A 201 22.65 -0.85 -5.18
CA SER A 201 21.47 -1.16 -5.97
C SER A 201 20.18 -0.63 -5.33
N ALA A 202 19.10 -0.69 -6.11
CA ALA A 202 17.75 -0.43 -5.63
C ALA A 202 17.20 -1.68 -4.91
N GLY A 203 17.18 -1.67 -3.58
CA GLY A 203 16.62 -2.75 -2.75
C GLY A 203 15.15 -2.52 -2.41
N LEU A 204 14.32 -3.55 -2.55
CA LEU A 204 12.92 -3.54 -2.14
C LEU A 204 12.63 -4.77 -1.25
N GLY A 205 12.07 -4.52 -0.07
CA GLY A 205 11.55 -5.58 0.80
C GLY A 205 10.26 -6.18 0.21
N GLY A 206 10.08 -7.49 0.38
CA GLY A 206 8.90 -8.20 -0.13
C GLY A 206 9.19 -9.63 -0.58
N GLN A 207 8.12 -10.39 -0.79
CA GLN A 207 8.16 -11.72 -1.39
C GLN A 207 7.45 -11.78 -2.76
N ASP A 208 6.36 -11.02 -2.93
CA ASP A 208 5.63 -10.92 -4.18
C ASP A 208 5.87 -9.57 -4.87
N PHE A 209 6.45 -9.63 -6.07
CA PHE A 209 6.80 -8.47 -6.89
C PHE A 209 6.05 -8.54 -8.23
N TYR A 210 5.57 -7.38 -8.72
CA TYR A 210 4.93 -7.26 -10.02
C TYR A 210 5.62 -6.18 -10.84
N ILE A 211 6.00 -6.55 -12.06
CA ILE A 211 6.82 -5.75 -12.98
C ILE A 211 6.08 -5.74 -14.33
N PRO A 212 5.02 -4.92 -14.46
CA PRO A 212 4.10 -4.99 -15.59
C PRO A 212 4.62 -4.33 -16.87
N GLY A 213 5.80 -3.70 -16.83
CA GLY A 213 6.39 -3.01 -17.99
C GLY A 213 5.93 -1.56 -18.17
N ASN A 214 5.34 -0.93 -17.15
CA ASN A 214 4.87 0.46 -17.17
C ASN A 214 5.84 1.46 -16.50
N GLY A 215 7.04 1.01 -16.13
CA GLY A 215 8.08 1.82 -15.49
C GLY A 215 8.12 1.75 -13.96
N TYR A 216 7.24 0.96 -13.34
CA TYR A 216 7.17 0.80 -11.88
C TYR A 216 7.35 -0.66 -11.46
N VAL A 217 7.74 -0.87 -10.21
CA VAL A 217 7.66 -2.17 -9.52
C VAL A 217 6.57 -2.07 -8.47
N TYR A 218 5.79 -3.13 -8.29
CA TYR A 218 4.77 -3.19 -7.26
C TYR A 218 5.08 -4.32 -6.31
N THR A 219 4.92 -4.08 -5.01
CA THR A 219 5.07 -5.10 -3.98
C THR A 219 3.71 -5.37 -3.36
N ASP A 220 3.46 -6.63 -3.03
CA ASP A 220 2.28 -7.05 -2.29
C ASP A 220 2.71 -7.99 -1.17
N TYR A 221 2.98 -7.44 0.01
CA TYR A 221 3.61 -8.22 1.07
C TYR A 221 3.06 -7.86 2.45
N ASP A 222 2.98 -8.88 3.31
CA ASP A 222 2.60 -8.78 4.72
C ASP A 222 3.84 -9.02 5.56
N ASP A 223 4.61 -7.95 5.74
CA ASP A 223 5.90 -7.98 6.44
C ASP A 223 5.73 -7.71 7.93
N SER A 224 5.93 -8.71 8.78
CA SER A 224 6.03 -8.45 10.23
C SER A 224 7.34 -7.77 10.61
N GLY A 225 8.40 -7.79 9.82
CA GLY A 225 9.64 -7.04 10.11
C GLY A 225 9.46 -5.52 10.05
N SER A 226 8.59 -5.02 9.17
CA SER A 226 8.49 -3.58 8.88
C SER A 226 7.07 -2.99 8.83
N SER A 227 6.04 -3.81 9.01
CA SER A 227 4.63 -3.40 8.95
C SER A 227 3.78 -4.11 9.99
N LEU A 228 2.62 -3.52 10.31
CA LEU A 228 1.63 -4.11 11.21
C LEU A 228 0.46 -4.77 10.45
N TYR A 229 0.53 -4.71 9.13
CA TYR A 229 -0.49 -5.15 8.18
C TYR A 229 0.10 -5.23 6.77
N ARG A 230 -0.54 -6.02 5.92
CA ARG A 230 -0.22 -6.16 4.50
C ARG A 230 -0.28 -4.84 3.75
N LYS A 231 0.78 -4.52 3.01
CA LYS A 231 0.89 -3.33 2.16
C LYS A 231 0.97 -3.74 0.70
N ARG A 232 0.25 -2.99 -0.14
CA ARG A 232 0.38 -3.01 -1.59
C ARG A 232 0.92 -1.69 -2.04
N GLN A 233 2.13 -1.70 -2.59
CA GLN A 233 2.90 -0.49 -2.83
C GLN A 233 3.30 -0.43 -4.30
N LYS A 234 3.58 0.79 -4.75
CA LYS A 234 4.07 1.09 -6.09
C LYS A 234 5.36 1.88 -5.94
N TRP A 235 6.41 1.45 -6.61
CA TRP A 235 7.76 1.96 -6.46
C TRP A 235 8.24 2.59 -7.76
N ALA A 236 8.61 3.86 -7.67
CA ALA A 236 9.29 4.59 -8.72
C ALA A 236 10.80 4.44 -8.55
N PHE A 237 11.49 4.15 -9.65
CA PHE A 237 12.93 3.97 -9.71
C PHE A 237 13.58 5.20 -10.34
N ASP A 238 14.62 5.72 -9.69
CA ASP A 238 15.55 6.71 -10.21
C ASP A 238 16.99 6.21 -9.98
N GLY A 239 17.43 5.31 -10.86
CA GLY A 239 18.67 4.56 -10.67
C GLY A 239 18.60 3.70 -9.39
N LYS A 240 19.49 3.98 -8.43
CA LYS A 240 19.52 3.29 -7.13
C LYS A 240 18.49 3.85 -6.14
N ASP A 241 17.98 5.06 -6.37
CA ASP A 241 17.05 5.70 -5.47
C ASP A 241 15.65 5.20 -5.81
N VAL A 242 15.02 4.51 -4.86
CA VAL A 242 13.64 4.04 -4.99
C VAL A 242 12.75 4.78 -4.03
N LYS A 243 11.58 5.20 -4.54
CA LYS A 243 10.59 5.90 -3.73
C LYS A 243 9.22 5.28 -3.94
N GLU A 244 8.52 5.01 -2.84
CA GLU A 244 7.12 4.65 -2.91
C GLU A 244 6.31 5.82 -3.46
N VAL A 245 5.42 5.54 -4.40
CA VAL A 245 4.34 6.43 -4.80
C VAL A 245 3.33 6.47 -3.67
N ALA A 246 3.32 7.58 -2.93
CA ALA A 246 2.52 7.75 -1.73
C ALA A 246 1.02 7.53 -2.02
N GLN A 247 0.36 6.83 -1.09
CA GLN A 247 -1.08 6.60 -1.12
C GLN A 247 -1.74 7.39 0.02
N PRO A 248 -3.02 7.79 -0.10
CA PRO A 248 -3.75 8.34 1.04
C PRO A 248 -4.01 7.26 2.10
N TYR A 249 -4.24 6.02 1.65
CA TYR A 249 -4.56 4.88 2.49
C TYR A 249 -4.05 3.58 1.87
N TYR A 250 -3.76 2.57 2.71
CA TYR A 250 -3.59 1.20 2.22
C TYR A 250 -4.91 0.44 2.35
N TYR A 251 -5.35 -0.22 1.28
CA TYR A 251 -6.56 -1.04 1.31
C TYR A 251 -6.31 -2.38 1.99
N LEU A 252 -7.10 -2.66 3.04
CA LEU A 252 -7.03 -3.91 3.78
C LEU A 252 -8.14 -4.88 3.32
N GLY A 253 -9.40 -4.48 3.43
CA GLY A 253 -10.56 -5.30 3.03
C GLY A 253 -10.72 -6.60 3.84
N ILE A 254 -10.19 -6.67 5.06
CA ILE A 254 -10.08 -7.91 5.84
C ILE A 254 -11.31 -8.08 6.74
N LYS A 255 -12.03 -9.19 6.60
CA LYS A 255 -13.03 -9.60 7.60
C LYS A 255 -12.31 -10.07 8.85
N SER A 256 -12.61 -9.46 9.99
CA SER A 256 -11.82 -9.61 11.20
C SER A 256 -12.71 -9.74 12.45
N THR A 257 -12.07 -10.09 13.56
CA THR A 257 -12.66 -10.19 14.89
C THR A 257 -11.77 -9.43 15.86
N TYR A 258 -12.36 -8.62 16.73
CA TYR A 258 -11.66 -8.11 17.91
C TYR A 258 -11.73 -9.15 19.04
N HIS A 259 -10.60 -9.53 19.64
CA HIS A 259 -10.53 -10.62 20.62
C HIS A 259 -10.38 -10.15 22.07
N GLY A 260 -10.19 -8.85 22.29
CA GLY A 260 -9.75 -8.29 23.58
C GLY A 260 -8.35 -7.70 23.46
N ASP A 261 -7.76 -7.31 24.60
CA ASP A 261 -6.40 -6.79 24.65
C ASP A 261 -5.42 -7.90 25.03
N ASP A 262 -4.38 -8.07 24.23
CA ASP A 262 -3.24 -8.91 24.57
C ASP A 262 -2.38 -8.19 25.61
N ASN A 263 -1.90 -8.91 26.61
CA ASN A 263 -1.02 -8.37 27.62
C ASN A 263 0.32 -9.11 27.54
N ASP A 264 1.33 -8.42 27.05
CA ASP A 264 2.64 -9.02 26.75
C ASP A 264 3.33 -9.55 28.01
N SER A 265 3.28 -8.78 29.11
CA SER A 265 3.91 -9.18 30.38
C SER A 265 3.34 -10.46 31.00
N THR A 266 2.10 -10.84 30.70
CA THR A 266 1.45 -12.04 31.26
C THR A 266 1.12 -13.11 30.22
N GLY A 267 1.22 -12.79 28.92
CA GLY A 267 0.74 -13.62 27.81
C GLY A 267 -0.76 -13.93 27.88
N LYS A 268 -1.55 -13.11 28.60
CA LYS A 268 -2.99 -13.35 28.81
C LYS A 268 -3.83 -12.32 28.07
N LEU A 269 -4.80 -12.84 27.32
CA LEU A 269 -5.82 -12.04 26.64
C LEU A 269 -6.91 -11.58 27.62
N ASP A 270 -7.07 -10.26 27.78
CA ASP A 270 -8.17 -9.65 28.52
C ASP A 270 -9.43 -9.53 27.65
N LYS A 271 -10.27 -10.57 27.69
CA LYS A 271 -11.56 -10.60 26.97
C LYS A 271 -12.60 -9.60 27.47
N LYS A 272 -12.36 -8.90 28.59
CA LYS A 272 -13.26 -7.85 29.10
C LYS A 272 -12.89 -6.47 28.56
N ALA A 273 -11.70 -6.33 27.98
CA ALA A 273 -11.26 -5.08 27.37
C ALA A 273 -12.22 -4.67 26.24
N THR A 274 -12.52 -3.38 26.17
CA THR A 274 -13.36 -2.80 25.12
C THR A 274 -12.56 -1.81 24.30
N LEU A 275 -12.77 -1.79 22.99
CA LEU A 275 -12.08 -0.88 22.08
C LEU A 275 -13.03 0.20 21.57
N ALA A 276 -12.70 1.47 21.79
CA ALA A 276 -13.51 2.58 21.29
C ALA A 276 -13.18 2.87 19.81
N LEU A 277 -14.23 3.08 19.01
CA LEU A 277 -14.11 3.58 17.64
C LEU A 277 -14.43 5.07 17.64
N THR A 278 -13.65 5.85 16.89
CA THR A 278 -13.81 7.31 16.80
C THR A 278 -14.07 7.77 15.38
N ASP A 279 -14.75 8.89 15.21
CA ASP A 279 -14.78 9.57 13.91
C ASP A 279 -13.47 10.35 13.65
N ALA A 280 -13.40 11.06 12.52
CA ALA A 280 -12.23 11.85 12.16
C ALA A 280 -11.93 13.00 13.15
N SER A 281 -12.89 13.43 13.97
CA SER A 281 -12.73 14.46 15.01
C SER A 281 -12.26 13.88 16.35
N GLY A 282 -12.23 12.55 16.48
CA GLY A 282 -11.93 11.85 17.73
C GLY A 282 -13.17 11.57 18.59
N GLN A 283 -14.37 11.92 18.14
CA GLN A 283 -15.59 11.62 18.88
C GLN A 283 -15.90 10.12 18.81
N LYS A 284 -16.20 9.49 19.95
CA LYS A 284 -16.57 8.07 20.00
C LYS A 284 -17.89 7.82 19.26
N VAL A 285 -17.85 6.90 18.30
CA VAL A 285 -19.01 6.47 17.49
C VAL A 285 -19.47 5.05 17.80
N ALA A 286 -18.59 4.18 18.28
CA ALA A 286 -18.92 2.82 18.70
C ALA A 286 -17.95 2.30 19.77
N THR A 287 -18.25 1.11 20.31
CA THR A 287 -17.38 0.40 21.23
C THR A 287 -17.46 -1.09 20.94
N LEU A 288 -16.32 -1.72 20.67
CA LEU A 288 -16.21 -3.15 20.43
C LEU A 288 -15.99 -3.91 21.73
N LYS A 289 -16.49 -5.13 21.76
CA LYS A 289 -16.25 -6.16 22.77
C LYS A 289 -15.58 -7.37 22.12
N ALA A 290 -14.86 -8.14 22.93
CA ALA A 290 -14.27 -9.39 22.44
C ALA A 290 -15.33 -10.29 21.77
N GLY A 291 -15.03 -10.76 20.57
CA GLY A 291 -15.91 -11.53 19.69
C GLY A 291 -16.64 -10.71 18.62
N ASP A 292 -16.65 -9.38 18.71
CA ASP A 292 -17.31 -8.52 17.73
C ASP A 292 -16.66 -8.67 16.35
N LYS A 293 -17.52 -8.84 15.33
CA LYS A 293 -17.12 -8.97 13.93
C LYS A 293 -17.03 -7.61 13.29
N ILE A 294 -15.92 -7.37 12.61
CA ILE A 294 -15.60 -6.11 11.97
C ILE A 294 -14.98 -6.36 10.59
N THR A 295 -14.85 -5.31 9.80
CA THR A 295 -14.01 -5.29 8.60
C THR A 295 -12.95 -4.21 8.77
N LEU A 296 -11.67 -4.58 8.63
CA LEU A 296 -10.58 -3.62 8.48
C LEU A 296 -10.62 -3.10 7.06
N VAL A 297 -10.89 -1.80 6.89
CA VAL A 297 -11.17 -1.24 5.57
C VAL A 297 -9.90 -0.59 4.99
N LEU A 298 -9.32 0.35 5.73
CA LEU A 298 -8.16 1.13 5.31
C LEU A 298 -7.18 1.30 6.47
N ALA A 299 -5.88 1.27 6.19
CA ALA A 299 -4.89 1.86 7.07
C ALA A 299 -4.52 3.27 6.59
N ASP A 300 -4.38 4.21 7.53
CA ASP A 300 -3.98 5.59 7.25
C ASP A 300 -2.49 5.64 6.89
N ALA A 301 -2.20 5.73 5.59
CA ALA A 301 -0.83 5.74 5.07
C ALA A 301 -0.09 7.05 5.41
N ARG A 302 -0.82 8.08 5.85
CA ARG A 302 -0.27 9.39 6.24
C ARG A 302 -0.33 9.60 7.75
N TYR A 303 -0.52 8.53 8.51
CA TYR A 303 -0.53 8.61 9.96
C TYR A 303 0.84 9.08 10.49
N ASP A 304 0.84 10.23 11.16
CA ASP A 304 2.04 10.73 11.84
C ASP A 304 2.22 9.98 13.16
N CYS A 305 3.08 8.96 13.09
CA CYS A 305 3.39 8.10 14.22
C CYS A 305 4.03 8.90 15.37
N PRO A 306 3.52 8.82 16.61
CA PRO A 306 4.15 9.47 17.75
C PRO A 306 5.61 9.02 17.93
N ALA A 307 6.50 9.93 18.36
CA ALA A 307 7.93 9.64 18.52
C ALA A 307 8.18 8.45 19.48
N ASP A 308 7.40 8.36 20.57
CA ASP A 308 7.50 7.29 21.55
C ASP A 308 7.03 5.92 21.02
N ASP A 309 6.27 5.90 19.91
CA ASP A 309 5.78 4.69 19.23
C ASP A 309 6.64 4.35 17.99
N ARG A 310 7.80 4.99 17.81
CA ARG A 310 8.79 4.65 16.77
C ARG A 310 9.89 3.75 17.33
N THR A 311 10.32 2.78 16.54
CA THR A 311 11.53 1.97 16.78
C THR A 311 12.49 2.08 15.59
N GLY A 312 13.68 1.50 15.69
CA GLY A 312 14.69 1.55 14.62
C GLY A 312 15.66 2.72 14.76
N SER A 313 16.46 2.95 13.72
CA SER A 313 17.39 4.08 13.67
C SER A 313 16.67 5.38 13.30
N GLU A 314 17.32 6.53 13.52
CA GLU A 314 16.79 7.83 13.08
C GLU A 314 16.56 7.88 11.56
N ASP A 315 17.38 7.15 10.80
CA ASP A 315 17.30 7.08 9.34
C ASP A 315 16.17 6.16 8.86
N TYR A 316 15.75 5.18 9.67
CA TYR A 316 14.71 4.21 9.34
C TYR A 316 13.75 3.98 10.53
N PRO A 317 12.97 4.99 10.93
CA PRO A 317 12.02 4.84 12.02
C PRO A 317 10.84 3.97 11.57
N ILE A 318 10.64 2.85 12.25
CA ILE A 318 9.50 1.95 12.03
C ILE A 318 8.42 2.31 13.04
N CYS A 319 7.20 2.57 12.55
CA CYS A 319 6.07 2.87 13.41
C CYS A 319 5.48 1.58 14.01
N GLN A 320 5.34 1.55 15.34
CA GLN A 320 4.71 0.45 16.08
C GLN A 320 3.22 0.71 16.35
N GLU A 321 2.64 1.72 15.71
CA GLU A 321 1.24 2.08 15.84
C GLU A 321 0.57 2.17 14.46
N ALA A 322 -0.65 1.65 14.34
CA ALA A 322 -1.44 1.75 13.13
C ALA A 322 -2.75 2.46 13.42
N ARG A 323 -3.10 3.43 12.58
CA ARG A 323 -4.44 4.03 12.55
C ARG A 323 -5.26 3.39 11.44
N VAL A 324 -6.34 2.70 11.81
CA VAL A 324 -7.10 1.84 10.90
C VAL A 324 -8.58 2.22 10.92
N LEU A 325 -9.17 2.38 9.73
CA LEU A 325 -10.61 2.57 9.56
C LEU A 325 -11.30 1.21 9.59
N VAL A 326 -12.27 1.09 10.48
CA VAL A 326 -13.01 -0.14 10.72
C VAL A 326 -14.48 0.07 10.40
N LYS A 327 -15.10 -0.97 9.84
CA LYS A 327 -16.55 -1.07 9.66
C LYS A 327 -17.11 -2.16 10.56
N THR A 328 -18.07 -1.81 11.42
CA THR A 328 -18.80 -2.77 12.26
C THR A 328 -19.87 -3.53 11.45
N ALA A 329 -20.43 -4.59 12.04
CA ALA A 329 -21.48 -5.39 11.40
C ALA A 329 -22.74 -4.59 11.04
N ASP A 330 -23.09 -3.56 11.83
CA ASP A 330 -24.21 -2.65 11.54
C ASP A 330 -23.88 -1.56 10.51
N GLY A 331 -22.63 -1.53 10.01
CA GLY A 331 -22.16 -0.59 9.01
C GLY A 331 -21.59 0.72 9.54
N THR A 332 -21.50 0.88 10.87
CA THR A 332 -20.81 2.04 11.47
C THR A 332 -19.34 2.05 11.08
N LEU A 333 -18.87 3.21 10.62
CA LEU A 333 -17.45 3.45 10.36
C LEU A 333 -16.82 4.18 11.54
N GLY A 334 -15.62 3.75 11.93
CA GLY A 334 -14.81 4.45 12.91
C GLY A 334 -13.35 4.05 12.88
N TRP A 335 -12.49 4.98 13.25
CA TRP A 335 -11.06 4.81 13.40
C TRP A 335 -10.74 4.16 14.74
N ILE A 336 -9.76 3.26 14.69
CA ILE A 336 -9.03 2.77 15.85
C ILE A 336 -7.56 3.11 15.68
N THR A 337 -6.86 3.22 16.80
CA THR A 337 -5.41 3.27 16.85
C THR A 337 -4.95 2.05 17.63
N THR A 338 -4.11 1.22 17.01
CA THR A 338 -3.56 0.01 17.62
C THR A 338 -2.05 0.18 17.70
N SER A 339 -1.52 0.29 18.91
CA SER A 339 -0.08 0.24 19.15
C SER A 339 0.31 -1.14 19.63
N TYR A 340 1.46 -1.60 19.15
CA TYR A 340 2.15 -2.82 19.58
C TYR A 340 3.48 -2.50 20.27
N ASN A 341 3.65 -1.26 20.74
CA ASN A 341 4.82 -0.86 21.49
C ASN A 341 4.73 -1.31 22.95
N TYR A 342 5.19 -2.54 23.19
CA TYR A 342 5.18 -3.12 24.54
C TYR A 342 6.18 -2.49 25.52
N ARG A 343 7.06 -1.58 25.06
CA ARG A 343 7.94 -0.81 25.96
C ARG A 343 7.19 0.30 26.70
N THR A 344 6.17 0.87 26.07
CA THR A 344 5.40 2.00 26.61
C THR A 344 3.96 1.63 26.94
N LYS A 345 3.46 0.50 26.42
CA LYS A 345 2.09 0.02 26.63
C LYS A 345 2.09 -1.46 26.99
N ASP A 346 1.60 -1.81 28.18
CA ASP A 346 1.49 -3.23 28.62
C ASP A 346 0.38 -4.03 27.91
N ARG A 347 -0.42 -3.38 27.05
CA ARG A 347 -1.61 -3.94 26.42
C ARG A 347 -1.83 -3.43 25.01
N SER A 348 -2.24 -4.33 24.12
CA SER A 348 -2.47 -4.04 22.71
C SER A 348 -3.72 -4.75 22.20
N PRO A 349 -4.59 -4.10 21.41
CA PRO A 349 -5.77 -4.75 20.85
C PRO A 349 -5.40 -5.92 19.94
N ARG A 350 -5.98 -7.10 20.21
CA ARG A 350 -5.82 -8.28 19.37
C ARG A 350 -6.93 -8.36 18.33
N ILE A 351 -6.56 -8.18 17.07
CA ILE A 351 -7.47 -8.09 15.93
C ILE A 351 -6.93 -8.94 14.79
N ASP A 352 -7.75 -9.80 14.19
CA ASP A 352 -7.31 -10.64 13.06
C ASP A 352 -6.86 -9.76 11.88
N GLY A 353 -5.68 -10.04 11.30
CA GLY A 353 -5.11 -9.29 10.18
C GLY A 353 -4.32 -8.03 10.57
N LEU A 354 -4.16 -7.77 11.86
CA LEU A 354 -3.12 -6.87 12.39
C LEU A 354 -2.17 -7.69 13.27
N HIS A 355 -0.89 -7.35 13.24
CA HIS A 355 0.14 -8.06 14.01
C HIS A 355 1.19 -7.08 14.56
N PRO A 356 1.87 -7.44 15.67
CA PRO A 356 3.07 -6.71 16.09
C PRO A 356 4.19 -6.88 15.06
N LEU A 357 5.23 -6.08 15.20
CA LEU A 357 6.47 -6.33 14.47
C LEU A 357 7.13 -7.62 14.97
N ALA A 358 7.78 -8.37 14.08
CA ALA A 358 8.73 -9.41 14.44
C ALA A 358 9.91 -8.75 15.16
N GLY A 359 10.45 -9.42 16.18
CA GLY A 359 11.49 -8.89 17.06
C GLY A 359 12.72 -9.78 17.13
#